data_AF-A0A6J0ZUL1-F1
#
_entry.id   AF-A0A6J0ZUL1-F1
#
_cell.length_a   1.000
_cell.length_b   1.000
_cell.length_c   1.000
_cell.angle_alpha   90.00
_cell.angle_beta   90.00
_cell.angle_gamma   90.00
#
_symmetry.space_group_name_H-M   'P 1'
#
loop_
_entity.id
_entity.type
_entity.pdbx_description
1 polymer ?
#
loop_
_entity_poly.entity_id
_entity_poly.type
_entity_poly.pdbx_seq_one_letter_code
_entity_poly.pdbx_strand_id
1 'polypeptide(L)'
;MNGVMLILLLCLWAASMLAVRGEDPYLFFTWNVTYGTISPTGVPQQGILINGQFPGPNINSTSNNNVVVNVFNNLDEPFLLTWTGVQQRKNSWQDGVLGTNCPIPPGKNYTYHFQVKDQIGSYMYYPSTVMHKAAGGFGGLRINSRLLIPVPYPDPEDDYTILAGDWFSKGHTTLKKNRETAIQSWHLSGYSFFAVAVETGTWTPEKRKNYNLLDAVSRHTIQVFPNSWAAILLTFDNCGMWNIRSEIWDRHYLGQQLYASVLSPQHSLRDEYNIPDNALLCGVVESMPKPPPYSI
;
A
#
# COMPACT_ATOMS: atom_id res chain seq x y z
N MET A 1 3.53 -18.25 -59.08
CA MET A 1 2.81 -18.47 -57.80
C MET A 1 1.34 -18.22 -58.08
N ASN A 2 0.49 -19.26 -58.11
CA ASN A 2 -0.92 -19.11 -58.48
C ASN A 2 -1.62 -18.16 -57.49
N GLY A 3 -2.50 -17.26 -57.97
CA GLY A 3 -3.17 -16.26 -57.12
C GLY A 3 -3.91 -16.85 -55.92
N VAL A 4 -4.39 -18.09 -56.04
CA VAL A 4 -5.00 -18.87 -54.95
C VAL A 4 -4.02 -19.13 -53.80
N MET A 5 -2.76 -19.44 -54.12
CA MET A 5 -1.71 -19.70 -53.12
C MET A 5 -1.33 -18.43 -52.35
N LEU A 6 -1.33 -17.27 -53.03
CA LEU A 6 -1.06 -15.98 -52.39
C LEU A 6 -2.19 -15.58 -51.43
N ILE A 7 -3.46 -15.78 -51.83
CA ILE A 7 -4.63 -15.52 -50.99
C ILE A 7 -4.59 -16.42 -49.75
N LEU A 8 -4.28 -17.71 -49.91
CA LEU A 8 -4.21 -18.65 -48.80
C LEU A 8 -3.13 -18.29 -47.79
N LEU A 9 -1.95 -17.86 -48.27
CA LEU A 9 -0.85 -17.38 -47.42
C LEU A 9 -1.20 -16.08 -46.68
N LEU A 10 -1.89 -15.14 -47.33
CA LEU A 10 -2.37 -13.91 -46.69
C LEU A 10 -3.43 -14.20 -45.63
N CYS A 11 -4.35 -15.15 -45.88
CA CYS A 11 -5.34 -15.59 -44.90
C CYS A 11 -4.69 -16.26 -43.70
N LEU A 12 -3.69 -17.13 -43.91
CA LEU A 12 -2.92 -17.77 -42.83
C LEU A 12 -2.12 -16.75 -42.01
N TRP A 13 -1.52 -15.75 -42.67
CA TRP A 13 -0.79 -14.68 -41.99
C TRP A 13 -1.72 -13.79 -41.16
N ALA A 14 -2.84 -13.35 -41.74
CA ALA A 14 -3.87 -12.59 -41.02
C ALA A 14 -4.48 -13.39 -39.85
N ALA A 15 -4.74 -14.68 -40.03
CA ALA A 15 -5.22 -15.56 -38.97
C ALA A 15 -4.18 -15.73 -37.85
N SER A 16 -2.88 -15.79 -38.19
CA SER A 16 -1.81 -15.88 -37.20
C SER A 16 -1.66 -14.59 -36.37
N MET A 17 -1.85 -13.42 -36.98
CA MET A 17 -1.82 -12.12 -36.30
C MET A 17 -3.01 -11.92 -35.35
N LEU A 18 -4.16 -12.54 -35.64
CA LEU A 18 -5.35 -12.49 -34.78
C LEU A 18 -5.27 -13.46 -33.58
N ALA A 19 -4.39 -14.47 -33.63
CA ALA A 19 -4.32 -15.52 -32.61
C ALA A 19 -3.24 -15.27 -31.53
N VAL A 20 -2.30 -14.36 -31.75
CA VAL A 20 -1.23 -14.08 -30.77
C VAL A 20 -1.70 -13.01 -29.79
N ARG A 21 -2.20 -13.44 -28.63
CA ARG A 21 -2.30 -12.58 -27.43
C ARG A 21 -0.99 -12.67 -26.66
N GLY A 22 -0.12 -11.68 -26.81
CA GLY A 22 1.17 -11.61 -26.11
C GLY A 22 1.10 -11.08 -24.68
N GLU A 23 -0.09 -11.02 -24.09
CA GLU A 23 -0.33 -10.39 -22.79
C GLU A 23 -0.72 -11.42 -21.73
N ASP A 24 -0.34 -11.16 -20.49
CA ASP A 24 -0.64 -12.03 -19.36
C ASP A 24 -2.11 -11.95 -18.92
N PRO A 25 -2.67 -13.01 -18.31
CA PRO A 25 -4.06 -13.05 -17.88
C PRO A 25 -4.44 -11.94 -16.88
N TYR A 26 -5.67 -11.45 -17.00
CA TYR A 26 -6.28 -10.48 -16.10
C TYR A 26 -7.27 -11.13 -15.14
N LEU A 27 -7.18 -10.78 -13.86
CA LEU A 27 -8.12 -11.17 -12.82
C LEU A 27 -8.88 -9.92 -12.36
N PHE A 28 -10.19 -9.93 -12.58
CA PHE A 28 -11.06 -8.81 -12.23
C PHE A 28 -11.87 -9.11 -10.98
N PHE A 29 -11.84 -8.18 -10.04
CA PHE A 29 -12.59 -8.27 -8.80
C PHE A 29 -13.38 -6.98 -8.57
N THR A 30 -14.61 -7.11 -8.09
CA THR A 30 -15.45 -6.00 -7.65
C THR A 30 -15.75 -6.15 -6.17
N TRP A 31 -15.31 -5.19 -5.38
CA TRP A 31 -15.38 -5.21 -3.93
C TRP A 31 -16.25 -4.07 -3.40
N ASN A 32 -17.31 -4.43 -2.67
CA ASN A 32 -18.14 -3.51 -1.92
C ASN A 32 -17.68 -3.51 -0.46
N VAL A 33 -17.17 -2.36 -0.01
CA VAL A 33 -16.69 -2.16 1.35
C VAL A 33 -17.82 -1.53 2.17
N THR A 34 -18.30 -2.24 3.17
CA THR A 34 -19.43 -1.79 4.01
C THR A 34 -19.13 -2.03 5.48
N TYR A 35 -19.81 -1.29 6.36
CA TYR A 35 -19.90 -1.71 7.75
C TYR A 35 -20.86 -2.89 7.89
N GLY A 36 -20.53 -3.80 8.79
CA GLY A 36 -21.40 -4.89 9.21
C GLY A 36 -21.12 -5.29 10.64
N THR A 37 -21.92 -6.23 11.16
CA THR A 37 -21.70 -6.78 12.50
C THR A 37 -20.81 -8.01 12.41
N ILE A 38 -19.73 -8.03 13.18
CA ILE A 38 -18.80 -9.17 13.31
C ILE A 38 -18.58 -9.49 14.78
N SER A 39 -18.32 -10.77 15.07
CA SER A 39 -18.17 -11.28 16.44
C SER A 39 -17.05 -12.31 16.59
N PRO A 40 -15.79 -12.03 16.20
CA PRO A 40 -14.72 -13.03 16.25
C PRO A 40 -14.38 -13.51 17.67
N THR A 41 -14.66 -12.69 18.70
CA THR A 41 -14.50 -13.05 20.13
C THR A 41 -15.83 -13.37 20.82
N GLY A 42 -16.91 -13.55 20.07
CA GLY A 42 -18.27 -13.79 20.59
C GLY A 42 -19.05 -12.52 20.98
N VAL A 43 -18.41 -11.34 20.99
CA VAL A 43 -19.09 -10.05 21.23
C VAL A 43 -19.39 -9.37 19.89
N PRO A 44 -20.65 -9.06 19.57
CA PRO A 44 -21.01 -8.32 18.37
C PRO A 44 -20.45 -6.89 18.40
N GLN A 45 -19.72 -6.54 17.35
CA GLN A 45 -19.22 -5.20 17.13
C GLN A 45 -19.32 -4.78 15.66
N GLN A 46 -19.33 -3.48 15.42
CA GLN A 46 -19.24 -2.94 14.08
C GLN A 46 -17.83 -3.19 13.51
N GLY A 47 -17.78 -3.79 12.33
CA GLY A 47 -16.55 -4.04 11.59
C GLY A 47 -16.70 -3.76 10.11
N ILE A 48 -15.58 -3.82 9.39
CA ILE A 48 -15.50 -3.58 7.95
C ILE A 48 -15.54 -4.92 7.23
N LEU A 49 -16.52 -5.06 6.34
CA LEU A 49 -16.72 -6.22 5.49
C LEU A 49 -16.36 -5.89 4.05
N ILE A 50 -15.82 -6.87 3.34
CA ILE A 50 -15.64 -6.80 1.88
C ILE A 50 -16.56 -7.84 1.27
N ASN A 51 -17.50 -7.40 0.43
CA ASN A 51 -18.55 -8.26 -0.14
C ASN A 51 -19.34 -9.04 0.93
N GLY A 52 -19.56 -8.41 2.10
CA GLY A 52 -20.26 -9.03 3.23
C GLY A 52 -19.44 -10.10 3.98
N GLN A 53 -18.15 -10.27 3.67
CA GLN A 53 -17.30 -11.30 4.26
C GLN A 53 -16.29 -10.72 5.25
N PHE A 54 -16.02 -11.50 6.31
CA PHE A 54 -14.93 -11.29 7.25
C PHE A 54 -14.33 -12.65 7.67
N PRO A 55 -13.03 -12.91 7.46
CA PRO A 55 -12.09 -12.09 6.68
C PRO A 55 -12.57 -11.82 5.25
N GLY A 56 -11.99 -10.82 4.59
CA GLY A 56 -12.33 -10.49 3.20
C GLY A 56 -12.00 -11.64 2.23
N PRO A 57 -12.54 -11.60 1.00
CA PRO A 57 -12.36 -12.66 0.00
C PRO A 57 -10.89 -12.85 -0.36
N ASN A 58 -10.45 -14.11 -0.47
CA ASN A 58 -9.08 -14.42 -0.86
C ASN A 58 -8.85 -14.12 -2.35
N ILE A 59 -7.77 -13.41 -2.70
CA ILE A 59 -7.34 -13.28 -4.09
C ILE A 59 -6.47 -14.48 -4.41
N ASN A 60 -6.87 -15.30 -5.39
CA ASN A 60 -6.06 -16.40 -5.89
C ASN A 60 -5.49 -16.01 -7.27
N SER A 61 -4.19 -15.70 -7.30
CA SER A 61 -3.47 -15.27 -8.49
C SER A 61 -2.36 -16.26 -8.86
N THR A 62 -1.86 -16.16 -10.09
CA THR A 62 -0.66 -16.86 -10.55
C THR A 62 0.39 -15.81 -10.88
N SER A 63 1.66 -16.15 -10.69
CA SER A 63 2.78 -15.30 -11.06
C SER A 63 2.57 -14.72 -12.47
N ASN A 64 2.83 -13.41 -12.55
CA ASN A 64 2.79 -12.56 -13.72
C ASN A 64 1.39 -12.19 -14.24
N ASN A 65 0.30 -12.63 -13.57
CA ASN A 65 -1.05 -12.14 -13.86
C ASN A 65 -1.22 -10.65 -13.50
N ASN A 66 -2.13 -9.99 -14.21
CA ASN A 66 -2.62 -8.65 -13.89
C ASN A 66 -3.82 -8.77 -12.93
N VAL A 67 -3.78 -8.07 -11.81
CA VAL A 67 -4.82 -8.03 -10.79
C VAL A 67 -5.50 -6.66 -10.86
N VAL A 68 -6.81 -6.67 -11.10
CA VAL A 68 -7.64 -5.47 -11.22
C VAL A 68 -8.76 -5.54 -10.19
N VAL A 69 -8.75 -4.64 -9.21
CA VAL A 69 -9.71 -4.63 -8.10
C VAL A 69 -10.44 -3.29 -8.07
N ASN A 70 -11.73 -3.30 -8.43
CA ASN A 70 -12.59 -2.13 -8.32
C ASN A 70 -13.27 -2.10 -6.95
N VAL A 71 -12.88 -1.13 -6.12
CA VAL A 71 -13.30 -1.00 -4.73
C VAL A 71 -14.32 0.12 -4.61
N PHE A 72 -15.54 -0.20 -4.21
CA PHE A 72 -16.60 0.74 -3.88
C PHE A 72 -16.57 1.00 -2.37
N ASN A 73 -16.34 2.26 -1.99
CA ASN A 73 -16.37 2.68 -0.60
C ASN A 73 -17.80 3.08 -0.20
N ASN A 74 -18.51 2.18 0.49
CA ASN A 74 -19.82 2.46 1.07
C ASN A 74 -19.74 2.75 2.58
N LEU A 75 -18.55 3.09 3.09
CA LEU A 75 -18.37 3.61 4.45
C LEU A 75 -18.68 5.11 4.48
N ASP A 76 -18.84 5.65 5.69
CA ASP A 76 -18.98 7.10 5.95
C ASP A 76 -17.61 7.80 6.13
N GLU A 77 -16.50 7.07 5.99
CA GLU A 77 -15.13 7.56 6.11
C GLU A 77 -14.31 7.26 4.84
N PRO A 78 -13.26 8.06 4.53
CA PRO A 78 -12.33 7.75 3.45
C PRO A 78 -11.60 6.42 3.65
N PHE A 79 -11.40 5.65 2.58
CA PHE A 79 -10.90 4.28 2.65
C PHE A 79 -9.77 4.01 1.64
N LEU A 80 -8.75 3.25 2.05
CA LEU A 80 -7.70 2.70 1.17
C LEU A 80 -7.41 1.26 1.52
N LEU A 81 -6.93 0.50 0.54
CA LEU A 81 -6.41 -0.85 0.70
C LEU A 81 -4.97 -0.89 0.26
N THR A 82 -4.10 -1.48 1.09
CA THR A 82 -2.72 -1.79 0.71
C THR A 82 -2.52 -3.28 0.49
N TRP A 83 -1.54 -3.62 -0.34
CA TRP A 83 -1.24 -4.97 -0.82
C TRP A 83 0.10 -5.45 -0.26
N THR A 84 0.09 -5.85 1.01
CA THR A 84 1.32 -6.11 1.76
C THR A 84 2.18 -7.19 1.13
N GLY A 85 3.43 -6.82 0.83
CA GLY A 85 4.44 -7.68 0.24
C GLY A 85 4.38 -7.75 -1.29
N VAL A 86 3.34 -7.23 -1.94
CA VAL A 86 3.35 -7.00 -3.39
C VAL A 86 4.29 -5.83 -3.67
N GLN A 87 5.31 -6.03 -4.51
CA GLN A 87 6.42 -5.08 -4.68
C GLN A 87 6.04 -3.82 -5.45
N GLN A 88 4.87 -3.78 -6.08
CA GLN A 88 4.39 -2.65 -6.89
C GLN A 88 5.46 -2.08 -7.83
N ARG A 89 6.22 -2.96 -8.49
CA ARG A 89 7.41 -2.56 -9.27
C ARG A 89 7.06 -1.54 -10.33
N LYS A 90 7.61 -0.32 -10.16
CA LYS A 90 7.38 0.88 -10.99
C LYS A 90 5.96 1.44 -10.92
N ASN A 91 5.12 0.97 -10.00
CA ASN A 91 3.69 1.32 -9.96
C ASN A 91 3.26 1.70 -8.54
N SER A 92 3.99 2.64 -7.93
CA SER A 92 3.70 3.16 -6.58
C SER A 92 2.28 3.72 -6.45
N TRP A 93 1.71 4.20 -7.56
CA TRP A 93 0.34 4.69 -7.69
C TRP A 93 -0.74 3.65 -7.34
N GLN A 94 -0.38 2.38 -7.11
CA GLN A 94 -1.30 1.29 -6.79
C GLN A 94 -1.06 0.70 -5.39
N ASP A 95 -0.13 1.28 -4.63
CA ASP A 95 0.26 0.77 -3.32
C ASP A 95 -0.84 0.94 -2.27
N GLY A 96 -1.68 1.98 -2.43
CA GLY A 96 -2.88 2.19 -1.64
C GLY A 96 -2.55 2.53 -0.18
N VAL A 97 -1.55 3.38 0.03
CA VAL A 97 -1.09 3.85 1.34
C VAL A 97 -1.31 5.37 1.45
N LEU A 98 -1.68 5.85 2.63
CA LEU A 98 -1.80 7.28 2.88
C LEU A 98 -0.46 7.98 2.66
N GLY A 99 -0.42 8.95 1.75
CA GLY A 99 0.78 9.69 1.36
C GLY A 99 1.25 9.37 -0.05
N THR A 100 1.13 8.10 -0.48
CA THR A 100 1.33 7.71 -1.90
C THR A 100 0.04 7.89 -2.70
N ASN A 101 -1.09 7.59 -2.07
CA ASN A 101 -2.41 7.53 -2.68
C ASN A 101 -3.41 8.38 -1.89
N CYS A 102 -4.31 9.03 -2.64
CA CYS A 102 -5.47 9.69 -2.07
C CYS A 102 -6.56 8.67 -1.73
N PRO A 103 -7.17 8.76 -0.53
CA PRO A 103 -8.19 7.81 -0.11
C PRO A 103 -9.47 7.92 -0.92
N ILE A 104 -10.15 6.79 -1.11
CA ILE A 104 -11.42 6.69 -1.81
C ILE A 104 -12.48 7.41 -0.96
N PRO A 105 -13.10 8.51 -1.43
CA PRO A 105 -14.11 9.21 -0.66
C PRO A 105 -15.36 8.34 -0.42
N PRO A 106 -16.15 8.63 0.63
CA PRO A 106 -17.46 7.99 0.84
C PRO A 106 -18.35 8.04 -0.40
N GLY A 107 -18.96 6.91 -0.76
CA GLY A 107 -19.84 6.78 -1.93
C GLY A 107 -19.14 6.81 -3.28
N LYS A 108 -17.80 6.76 -3.31
CA LYS A 108 -16.98 6.72 -4.54
C LYS A 108 -16.29 5.36 -4.68
N ASN A 109 -15.72 5.13 -5.85
CA ASN A 109 -14.94 3.94 -6.15
C ASN A 109 -13.57 4.28 -6.71
N TYR A 110 -12.66 3.32 -6.61
CA TYR A 110 -11.34 3.36 -7.22
C TYR A 110 -10.94 1.98 -7.69
N THR A 111 -10.27 1.91 -8.84
CA THR A 111 -9.80 0.65 -9.42
C THR A 111 -8.29 0.55 -9.27
N TYR A 112 -7.85 -0.40 -8.45
CA TYR A 112 -6.45 -0.80 -8.37
C TYR A 112 -6.11 -1.68 -9.57
N HIS A 113 -4.94 -1.48 -10.17
CA HIS A 113 -4.44 -2.26 -11.29
C HIS A 113 -2.93 -2.47 -11.17
N PHE A 114 -2.53 -3.68 -10.80
CA PHE A 114 -1.12 -4.04 -10.64
C PHE A 114 -0.83 -5.45 -11.14
N GLN A 115 0.41 -5.71 -11.54
CA GLN A 115 0.88 -7.02 -11.97
C GLN A 115 1.72 -7.65 -10.86
N VAL A 116 1.46 -8.91 -10.52
CA VAL A 116 2.20 -9.62 -9.46
C VAL A 116 3.58 -10.13 -9.91
N LYS A 117 3.86 -10.09 -11.22
CA LYS A 117 5.16 -10.42 -11.84
C LYS A 117 5.71 -11.77 -11.32
N ASP A 118 7.00 -11.89 -11.12
CA ASP A 118 7.72 -13.07 -10.60
C ASP A 118 7.47 -13.41 -9.12
N GLN A 119 6.57 -12.72 -8.41
CA GLN A 119 6.30 -13.03 -7.00
C GLN A 119 5.50 -14.32 -6.84
N ILE A 120 5.85 -15.11 -5.83
CA ILE A 120 5.17 -16.37 -5.46
C ILE A 120 5.09 -16.40 -3.93
N GLY A 121 3.93 -16.80 -3.39
CA GLY A 121 3.74 -17.02 -1.96
C GLY A 121 2.43 -16.47 -1.41
N SER A 122 2.39 -16.39 -0.07
CA SER A 122 1.26 -15.91 0.71
C SER A 122 1.46 -14.46 1.12
N TYR A 123 0.52 -13.63 0.72
CA TYR A 123 0.46 -12.19 0.98
C TYR A 123 -0.89 -11.86 1.60
N MET A 124 -1.08 -10.60 1.97
CA MET A 124 -2.33 -10.11 2.53
C MET A 124 -2.62 -8.70 2.05
N TYR A 125 -3.89 -8.34 2.05
CA TYR A 125 -4.32 -6.96 1.90
C TYR A 125 -5.03 -6.50 3.16
N TYR A 126 -4.93 -5.22 3.47
CA TYR A 126 -5.66 -4.64 4.60
C TYR A 126 -5.88 -3.13 4.41
N PRO A 127 -6.81 -2.53 5.17
CA PRO A 127 -7.06 -1.11 5.08
C PRO A 127 -5.89 -0.30 5.65
N SER A 128 -5.29 0.58 4.85
CA SER A 128 -4.15 1.42 5.27
C SER A 128 -4.59 2.75 5.92
N THR A 129 -5.89 3.06 5.88
CA THR A 129 -6.48 4.26 6.44
C THR A 129 -6.74 4.12 7.93
N VAL A 130 -6.13 5.03 8.71
CA VAL A 130 -6.45 5.24 10.13
C VAL A 130 -6.34 3.92 10.92
N MET A 131 -7.44 3.46 11.50
CA MET A 131 -7.56 2.27 12.36
C MET A 131 -8.42 1.18 11.69
N HIS A 132 -8.72 1.30 10.40
CA HIS A 132 -9.68 0.44 9.73
C HIS A 132 -9.27 -1.04 9.79
N LYS A 133 -7.97 -1.35 9.76
CA LYS A 133 -7.45 -2.71 9.97
C LYS A 133 -7.92 -3.35 11.29
N ALA A 134 -8.02 -2.58 12.37
CA ALA A 134 -8.51 -3.07 13.67
C ALA A 134 -10.01 -3.44 13.64
N ALA A 135 -10.76 -2.89 12.68
CA ALA A 135 -12.17 -3.17 12.47
C ALA A 135 -12.42 -4.24 11.39
N GLY A 136 -11.38 -4.76 10.72
CA GLY A 136 -11.49 -5.74 9.66
C GLY A 136 -11.07 -5.20 8.29
N GLY A 137 -11.79 -5.59 7.24
CA GLY A 137 -11.46 -5.22 5.86
C GLY A 137 -10.15 -5.80 5.32
N PHE A 138 -9.57 -6.78 6.00
CA PHE A 138 -8.35 -7.48 5.59
C PHE A 138 -8.66 -8.87 5.06
N GLY A 139 -7.80 -9.38 4.19
CA GLY A 139 -7.93 -10.71 3.60
C GLY A 139 -6.63 -11.20 2.97
N GLY A 140 -6.66 -12.44 2.49
CA GLY A 140 -5.49 -13.07 1.88
C GLY A 140 -5.30 -12.70 0.41
N LEU A 141 -4.04 -12.69 -0.01
CA LEU A 141 -3.65 -12.65 -1.41
C LEU A 141 -2.64 -13.77 -1.63
N ARG A 142 -2.98 -14.75 -2.46
CA ARG A 142 -2.08 -15.85 -2.80
C ARG A 142 -1.60 -15.69 -4.23
N ILE A 143 -0.30 -15.90 -4.44
CA ILE A 143 0.30 -15.94 -5.78
C ILE A 143 0.98 -17.30 -5.97
N ASN A 144 0.40 -18.13 -6.85
CA ASN A 144 0.92 -19.45 -7.19
C ASN A 144 2.02 -19.36 -8.26
N SER A 145 2.89 -20.37 -8.30
CA SER A 145 3.81 -20.56 -9.40
C SER A 145 3.05 -20.89 -10.70
N ARG A 146 3.64 -20.57 -11.86
CA ARG A 146 3.16 -21.08 -13.14
C ARG A 146 3.49 -22.56 -13.25
N LEU A 147 2.68 -23.32 -14.00
CA LEU A 147 2.84 -24.79 -14.21
C LEU A 147 4.25 -25.22 -14.67
N LEU A 148 5.01 -24.33 -15.30
CA LEU A 148 6.36 -24.62 -15.81
C LEU A 148 7.50 -24.24 -14.84
N ILE A 149 7.17 -23.73 -13.66
CA ILE A 149 8.14 -23.37 -12.62
C ILE A 149 8.09 -24.47 -11.55
N PRO A 150 9.06 -25.41 -11.52
CA PRO A 150 9.07 -26.49 -10.55
C PRO A 150 9.27 -25.93 -9.14
N VAL A 151 8.39 -26.32 -8.23
CA VAL A 151 8.49 -26.03 -6.79
C VAL A 151 9.08 -27.28 -6.13
N PRO A 152 9.99 -27.17 -5.15
CA PRO A 152 10.68 -28.33 -4.55
C PRO A 152 9.78 -29.20 -3.65
N TYR A 153 8.46 -29.04 -3.71
CA TYR A 153 7.48 -29.71 -2.86
C TYR A 153 6.36 -30.31 -3.72
N PRO A 154 5.74 -31.43 -3.29
CA PRO A 154 4.53 -31.96 -3.94
C PRO A 154 3.37 -30.96 -3.86
N ASP A 155 2.41 -31.10 -4.78
CA ASP A 155 1.16 -30.34 -4.71
C ASP A 155 0.42 -30.70 -3.40
N PRO A 156 -0.07 -29.69 -2.65
CA PRO A 156 -0.83 -29.94 -1.43
C PRO A 156 -2.18 -30.58 -1.77
N GLU A 157 -2.68 -31.45 -0.89
CA GLU A 157 -4.03 -32.02 -1.00
C GLU A 157 -5.10 -30.93 -0.90
N ASP A 158 -4.89 -29.96 -0.02
CA ASP A 158 -5.79 -28.85 0.20
C ASP A 158 -5.03 -27.64 0.77
N ASP A 159 -5.61 -26.45 0.63
CA ASP A 159 -4.97 -25.20 0.97
C ASP A 159 -5.91 -24.22 1.69
N TYR A 160 -5.49 -23.76 2.87
CA TYR A 160 -6.23 -22.82 3.69
C TYR A 160 -5.50 -21.50 3.87
N THR A 161 -6.25 -20.39 3.95
CA THR A 161 -5.71 -19.06 4.30
C THR A 161 -6.05 -18.77 5.75
N ILE A 162 -5.03 -18.65 6.60
CA ILE A 162 -5.17 -18.34 8.02
C ILE A 162 -4.62 -16.94 8.28
N LEU A 163 -5.44 -16.07 8.84
CA LEU A 163 -5.04 -14.74 9.30
C LEU A 163 -5.22 -14.67 10.82
N ALA A 164 -4.11 -14.52 11.53
CA ALA A 164 -4.10 -14.44 12.99
C ALA A 164 -3.65 -13.04 13.43
N GLY A 165 -4.36 -12.46 14.39
CA GLY A 165 -4.07 -11.15 14.95
C GLY A 165 -4.95 -10.86 16.17
N ASP A 166 -4.58 -9.80 16.90
CA ASP A 166 -5.31 -9.39 18.10
C ASP A 166 -6.63 -8.69 17.76
N TRP A 167 -7.61 -8.81 18.66
CA TRP A 167 -8.94 -8.23 18.50
C TRP A 167 -9.27 -7.27 19.63
N PHE A 168 -9.60 -6.03 19.28
CA PHE A 168 -9.97 -5.00 20.26
C PHE A 168 -11.47 -4.96 20.46
N SER A 169 -11.90 -4.92 21.73
CA SER A 169 -13.32 -4.80 22.11
C SER A 169 -13.89 -3.39 21.93
N LYS A 170 -13.04 -2.39 21.66
CA LYS A 170 -13.44 -1.01 21.40
C LYS A 170 -13.33 -0.70 19.91
N GLY A 171 -14.32 0.00 19.37
CA GLY A 171 -14.36 0.43 17.97
C GLY A 171 -13.25 1.42 17.60
N HIS A 172 -12.91 1.44 16.31
CA HIS A 172 -11.79 2.20 15.74
C HIS A 172 -11.93 3.72 15.93
N THR A 173 -13.17 4.25 15.94
CA THR A 173 -13.48 5.65 16.24
C THR A 173 -13.16 6.05 17.68
N THR A 174 -13.26 5.11 18.63
CA THR A 174 -12.97 5.35 20.06
C THR A 174 -11.47 5.31 20.35
N LEU A 175 -10.72 4.47 19.63
CA LEU A 175 -9.24 4.41 19.73
C LEU A 175 -8.53 5.69 19.23
N LYS A 176 -9.24 6.59 18.55
CA LYS A 176 -8.72 7.81 17.90
C LYS A 176 -8.38 8.97 18.85
N LYS A 177 -8.93 9.03 20.07
CA LYS A 177 -8.73 10.17 20.99
C LYS A 177 -7.49 9.97 21.87
N ASN A 178 -6.40 10.67 21.57
CA ASN A 178 -5.14 10.53 22.31
C ASN A 178 -4.65 11.85 22.96
N ARG A 179 -4.34 11.81 24.27
CA ARG A 179 -3.80 12.92 25.11
C ARG A 179 -2.75 12.35 26.07
N GLU A 180 -1.58 11.96 25.54
CA GLU A 180 -0.69 11.04 26.25
C GLU A 180 0.36 11.67 27.18
N THR A 181 0.70 10.91 28.22
CA THR A 181 1.73 11.16 29.23
C THR A 181 2.98 10.28 29.06
N ALA A 182 3.03 9.43 28.02
CA ALA A 182 4.09 8.45 27.79
C ALA A 182 5.08 8.86 26.67
N ILE A 183 6.33 8.37 26.77
CA ILE A 183 7.37 8.59 25.75
C ILE A 183 6.90 8.02 24.40
N GLN A 184 7.15 8.75 23.31
CA GLN A 184 6.95 8.26 21.95
C GLN A 184 8.29 7.81 21.36
N SER A 185 8.26 6.82 20.48
CA SER A 185 9.44 6.34 19.76
C SER A 185 9.11 6.30 18.28
N TRP A 186 9.90 7.01 17.46
CA TRP A 186 9.66 7.20 16.03
C TRP A 186 10.82 6.67 15.21
N HIS A 187 10.53 5.86 14.20
CA HIS A 187 11.48 5.26 13.27
C HIS A 187 11.30 5.81 11.87
N LEU A 188 12.39 6.14 11.18
CA LEU A 188 12.39 6.53 9.77
C LEU A 188 12.98 5.39 8.93
N SER A 189 12.16 4.83 8.04
CA SER A 189 12.61 3.80 7.11
C SER A 189 13.52 4.40 6.03
N GLY A 190 14.47 3.62 5.54
CA GLY A 190 15.33 4.00 4.40
C GLY A 190 16.44 5.01 4.70
N TYR A 191 16.53 5.53 5.93
CA TYR A 191 17.52 6.53 6.31
C TYR A 191 18.11 6.26 7.69
N SER A 192 19.39 6.60 7.85
CA SER A 192 19.95 6.99 9.14
C SER A 192 19.92 8.52 9.25
N PHE A 193 19.71 9.04 10.46
CA PHE A 193 19.69 10.46 10.76
C PHE A 193 20.50 10.77 12.01
N PHE A 194 20.98 12.01 12.12
CA PHE A 194 21.67 12.50 13.31
C PHE A 194 20.66 13.10 14.28
N ALA A 195 20.60 12.59 15.51
CA ALA A 195 19.79 13.19 16.57
C ALA A 195 20.51 14.41 17.14
N VAL A 196 20.03 15.61 16.79
CA VAL A 196 20.78 16.86 17.06
C VAL A 196 20.30 17.62 18.29
N ALA A 197 19.05 17.43 18.71
CA ALA A 197 18.55 18.02 19.95
C ALA A 197 17.32 17.29 20.46
N VAL A 198 17.17 17.26 21.79
CA VAL A 198 15.94 16.87 22.49
C VAL A 198 15.78 17.84 23.65
N GLU A 199 14.68 18.59 23.69
CA GLU A 199 14.41 19.55 24.76
C GLU A 199 12.95 19.55 25.18
N THR A 200 12.70 19.95 26.42
CA THR A 200 11.36 20.19 26.95
C THR A 200 10.75 21.48 26.39
N GLY A 201 9.42 21.56 26.40
CA GLY A 201 8.63 22.70 25.96
C GLY A 201 8.23 22.60 24.49
N THR A 202 7.87 23.74 23.91
CA THR A 202 7.49 23.85 22.50
C THR A 202 8.72 24.23 21.67
N TRP A 203 8.91 23.57 20.54
CA TRP A 203 9.98 23.93 19.61
C TRP A 203 9.75 25.33 19.03
N THR A 204 10.81 26.14 18.96
CA THR A 204 10.83 27.42 18.24
C THR A 204 12.09 27.50 17.36
N PRO A 205 12.10 28.30 16.28
CA PRO A 205 13.26 28.42 15.39
C PRO A 205 14.58 28.79 16.11
N GLU A 206 14.52 29.57 17.20
CA GLU A 206 15.69 29.99 17.99
C GLU A 206 16.38 28.81 18.68
N LYS A 207 15.67 27.69 18.89
CA LYS A 207 16.22 26.46 19.49
C LYS A 207 17.25 25.77 18.61
N ARG A 208 17.30 26.11 17.31
CA ARG A 208 18.33 25.58 16.38
C ARG A 208 19.76 25.88 16.85
N LYS A 209 19.97 26.93 17.64
CA LYS A 209 21.29 27.26 18.22
C LYS A 209 21.79 26.19 19.20
N ASN A 210 20.89 25.37 19.73
CA ASN A 210 21.21 24.30 20.68
C ASN A 210 21.47 22.95 19.98
N TYR A 211 21.41 22.90 18.64
CA TYR A 211 21.63 21.66 17.92
C TYR A 211 23.10 21.25 18.02
N ASN A 212 23.33 20.00 18.38
CA ASN A 212 24.66 19.40 18.25
C ASN A 212 24.95 19.16 16.76
N LEU A 213 25.82 19.97 16.19
CA LEU A 213 26.26 19.87 14.79
C LEU A 213 27.68 19.31 14.64
N LEU A 214 28.32 18.93 15.75
CA LEU A 214 29.72 18.50 15.79
C LEU A 214 29.85 16.98 15.77
N ASP A 215 29.18 16.29 16.70
CA ASP A 215 29.37 14.86 16.95
C ASP A 215 28.04 14.14 17.26
N ALA A 216 26.94 14.62 16.68
CA ALA A 216 25.64 13.98 16.84
C ALA A 216 25.68 12.49 16.41
N VAL A 217 24.99 11.65 17.18
CA VAL A 217 24.97 10.20 16.96
C VAL A 217 23.99 9.86 15.85
N SER A 218 24.45 9.07 14.86
CA SER A 218 23.59 8.52 13.82
C SER A 218 22.67 7.44 14.38
N ARG A 219 21.38 7.53 14.07
CA ARG A 219 20.30 6.66 14.55
C ARG A 219 19.26 6.44 13.44
N HIS A 220 18.40 5.45 13.64
CA HIS A 220 17.22 5.20 12.78
C HIS A 220 15.91 5.45 13.53
N THR A 221 15.99 5.59 14.86
CA THR A 221 14.86 5.74 15.75
C THR A 221 15.17 6.81 16.80
N ILE A 222 14.19 7.66 17.10
CA ILE A 222 14.31 8.74 18.08
C ILE A 222 13.14 8.76 19.05
N GLN A 223 13.44 9.03 20.32
CA GLN A 223 12.44 9.16 21.36
C GLN A 223 12.01 10.62 21.51
N VAL A 224 10.71 10.83 21.73
CA VAL A 224 10.13 12.13 22.09
C VAL A 224 9.50 11.98 23.46
N PHE A 225 10.09 12.64 24.46
CA PHE A 225 9.63 12.62 25.84
C PHE A 225 8.35 13.46 26.02
N PRO A 226 7.55 13.22 27.07
CA PRO A 226 6.37 14.04 27.37
C PRO A 226 6.72 15.53 27.48
N ASN A 227 5.85 16.39 26.97
CA ASN A 227 6.05 17.85 26.92
C ASN A 227 7.41 18.27 26.33
N SER A 228 7.94 17.49 25.39
CA SER A 228 9.26 17.70 24.79
C SER A 228 9.20 17.52 23.28
N TRP A 229 10.26 17.93 22.59
CA TRP A 229 10.45 17.73 21.17
C TRP A 229 11.82 17.11 20.92
N ALA A 230 11.97 16.48 19.75
CA ALA A 230 13.23 15.98 19.25
C ALA A 230 13.47 16.50 17.83
N ALA A 231 14.72 16.87 17.51
CA ALA A 231 15.14 17.30 16.19
C ALA A 231 16.18 16.33 15.63
N ILE A 232 16.03 16.04 14.34
CA ILE A 232 16.94 15.21 13.57
C ILE A 232 17.48 16.00 12.39
N LEU A 233 18.70 15.68 11.97
CA LEU A 233 19.26 16.10 10.68
C LEU A 233 19.48 14.87 9.80
N LEU A 234 19.06 14.98 8.55
CA LEU A 234 19.35 14.01 7.51
C LEU A 234 19.45 14.70 6.15
N THR A 235 20.03 13.98 5.20
CA THR A 235 20.04 14.33 3.77
C THR A 235 19.11 13.36 3.05
N PHE A 236 18.21 13.86 2.21
CA PHE A 236 17.35 13.01 1.38
C PHE A 236 18.11 12.56 0.13
N ASP A 237 18.88 11.49 0.24
CA ASP A 237 19.72 10.89 -0.81
C ASP A 237 19.21 9.52 -1.30
N ASN A 238 18.17 8.98 -0.68
CA ASN A 238 17.57 7.69 -1.02
C ASN A 238 16.16 7.88 -1.59
N CYS A 239 16.05 7.86 -2.92
CA CYS A 239 14.78 8.05 -3.62
C CYS A 239 13.81 6.89 -3.33
N GLY A 240 12.54 7.22 -3.11
CA GLY A 240 11.50 6.26 -2.76
C GLY A 240 10.44 6.84 -1.84
N MET A 241 9.56 5.97 -1.36
CA MET A 241 8.56 6.32 -0.34
C MET A 241 8.98 5.72 0.99
N TRP A 242 9.15 6.57 1.99
CA TRP A 242 9.68 6.16 3.29
C TRP A 242 8.74 6.56 4.39
N ASN A 243 8.35 5.62 5.25
CA ASN A 243 7.54 5.97 6.42
C ASN A 243 8.38 6.43 7.60
N ILE A 244 7.87 7.45 8.28
CA ILE A 244 8.21 7.79 9.66
C ILE A 244 7.06 7.25 10.51
N ARG A 245 7.34 6.23 11.32
CA ARG A 245 6.32 5.46 12.05
C ARG A 245 6.63 5.36 13.53
N SER A 246 5.60 5.16 14.33
CA SER A 246 5.77 4.79 15.74
C SER A 246 6.44 3.40 15.83
N GLU A 247 7.34 3.22 16.80
CA GLU A 247 7.87 1.90 17.19
C GLU A 247 7.05 1.26 18.31
N ILE A 248 6.10 1.99 18.89
CA ILE A 248 5.15 1.41 19.83
C ILE A 248 4.14 0.64 18.99
N TRP A 249 4.17 -0.68 19.14
CA TRP A 249 3.48 -1.61 18.23
C TRP A 249 2.00 -1.32 18.11
N ASP A 250 1.32 -1.10 19.23
CA ASP A 250 -0.09 -0.71 19.24
C ASP A 250 -0.30 0.54 18.38
N ARG A 251 0.52 1.57 18.54
CA ARG A 251 0.38 2.84 17.80
C ARG A 251 0.72 2.69 16.32
N HIS A 252 1.74 1.91 15.99
CA HIS A 252 2.10 1.60 14.60
C HIS A 252 0.96 0.85 13.90
N TYR A 253 0.45 -0.19 14.56
CA TYR A 253 -0.70 -0.96 14.10
C TYR A 253 -1.93 -0.05 13.91
N LEU A 254 -2.09 0.89 14.85
CA LEU A 254 -3.09 1.94 14.87
C LEU A 254 -2.75 3.12 13.92
N GLY A 255 -1.84 2.94 12.95
CA GLY A 255 -1.64 3.89 11.86
C GLY A 255 -0.94 5.20 12.26
N GLN A 256 -0.27 5.26 13.40
CA GLN A 256 0.57 6.41 13.79
C GLN A 256 1.87 6.41 12.96
N GLN A 257 1.75 6.87 11.71
CA GLN A 257 2.83 6.98 10.76
C GLN A 257 2.53 8.07 9.72
N LEU A 258 3.58 8.59 9.10
CA LEU A 258 3.52 9.47 7.94
C LEU A 258 4.49 8.94 6.87
N TYR A 259 4.26 9.28 5.62
CA TYR A 259 5.10 8.86 4.50
C TYR A 259 5.71 10.09 3.83
N ALA A 260 7.00 9.99 3.50
CA ALA A 260 7.75 10.99 2.77
C ALA A 260 8.18 10.41 1.41
N SER A 261 7.77 11.08 0.34
CA SER A 261 8.21 10.76 -1.02
C SER A 261 9.49 11.55 -1.33
N VAL A 262 10.56 10.83 -1.63
CA VAL A 262 11.83 11.38 -2.08
C VAL A 262 11.95 11.08 -3.56
N LEU A 263 11.74 12.12 -4.37
CA LEU A 263 11.68 12.00 -5.82
C LEU A 263 13.08 12.07 -6.42
N SER A 264 13.32 11.23 -7.43
CA SER A 264 14.50 11.35 -8.28
C SER A 264 14.31 12.53 -9.24
N PRO A 265 15.36 13.35 -9.51
CA PRO A 265 15.30 14.35 -10.57
C PRO A 265 15.26 13.70 -11.98
N GLN A 266 15.58 12.41 -12.08
CA GLN A 266 15.50 11.65 -13.33
C GLN A 266 14.06 11.21 -13.59
N HIS A 267 13.48 11.76 -14.65
CA HIS A 267 12.18 11.33 -15.17
C HIS A 267 12.39 10.14 -16.12
N SER A 268 12.22 8.92 -15.63
CA SER A 268 12.39 7.72 -16.44
C SER A 268 11.31 6.66 -16.17
N LEU A 269 10.71 6.15 -17.25
CA LEU A 269 9.88 4.94 -17.24
C LEU A 269 10.67 3.68 -16.84
N ARG A 270 12.00 3.78 -16.78
CA ARG A 270 12.84 2.75 -16.17
C ARG A 270 12.51 2.60 -14.69
N ASP A 271 12.24 3.69 -13.98
CA ASP A 271 12.16 3.72 -12.54
C ASP A 271 10.70 3.73 -12.06
N GLU A 272 9.82 4.49 -12.72
CA GLU A 272 8.40 4.62 -12.35
C GLU A 272 7.50 4.85 -13.57
N TYR A 273 6.31 4.23 -13.56
CA TYR A 273 5.28 4.44 -14.57
C TYR A 273 4.58 5.78 -14.39
N ASN A 274 3.99 6.25 -15.48
CA ASN A 274 3.17 7.46 -15.47
C ASN A 274 2.00 7.33 -14.48
N ILE A 275 1.62 8.46 -13.89
CA ILE A 275 0.43 8.54 -13.05
C ILE A 275 -0.78 8.06 -13.86
N PRO A 276 -1.55 7.07 -13.36
CA PRO A 276 -2.73 6.59 -14.07
C PRO A 276 -3.80 7.67 -14.22
N ASP A 277 -4.56 7.63 -15.32
CA ASP A 277 -5.65 8.58 -15.58
C ASP A 277 -6.74 8.54 -14.51
N ASN A 278 -6.96 7.37 -13.91
CA ASN A 278 -7.91 7.18 -12.82
C ASN A 278 -7.36 7.54 -11.42
N ALA A 279 -6.08 7.91 -11.29
CA ALA A 279 -5.48 8.26 -10.00
C ALA A 279 -6.23 9.42 -9.34
N LEU A 280 -6.63 9.22 -8.09
CA LEU A 280 -7.32 10.21 -7.27
C LEU A 280 -6.32 11.29 -6.81
N LEU A 281 -6.74 12.55 -6.86
CA LEU A 281 -6.03 13.70 -6.31
C LEU A 281 -6.79 14.24 -5.10
N CYS A 282 -6.07 14.78 -4.13
CA CYS A 282 -6.65 15.25 -2.86
C CYS A 282 -5.76 16.31 -2.21
N GLY A 283 -6.32 17.09 -1.30
CA GLY A 283 -5.59 18.16 -0.62
C GLY A 283 -5.21 19.28 -1.58
N VAL A 284 -3.99 19.81 -1.45
CA VAL A 284 -3.54 20.99 -2.21
C VAL A 284 -3.45 20.72 -3.72
N VAL A 285 -3.33 19.46 -4.12
CA VAL A 285 -3.15 19.04 -5.52
C VAL A 285 -4.47 18.64 -6.21
N GLU A 286 -5.61 18.69 -5.52
CA GLU A 286 -6.91 18.25 -6.08
C GLU A 286 -7.31 19.01 -7.36
N SER A 287 -7.01 20.30 -7.41
CA SER A 287 -7.32 21.17 -8.55
C SER A 287 -6.16 21.36 -9.53
N MET A 288 -5.03 20.68 -9.32
CA MET A 288 -3.85 20.82 -10.16
C MET A 288 -3.90 19.85 -11.35
N PRO A 289 -3.34 20.24 -12.51
CA PRO A 289 -3.20 19.32 -13.63
C PRO A 289 -2.23 18.19 -13.28
N LYS A 290 -2.50 16.99 -13.79
CA LYS A 290 -1.56 15.87 -13.67
C LYS A 290 -0.23 16.21 -14.37
N PRO A 291 0.91 15.75 -13.85
CA PRO A 291 2.19 15.90 -14.53
C PRO A 291 2.12 15.25 -15.92
N PRO A 292 2.81 15.82 -16.92
CA PRO A 292 2.85 15.24 -18.26
C PRO A 292 3.45 13.82 -18.19
N PRO A 293 2.95 12.87 -19.00
CA PRO A 293 3.50 11.53 -19.04
C PRO A 293 4.96 11.56 -19.49
N TYR A 294 5.80 10.75 -18.86
CA TYR A 294 7.14 10.45 -19.31
C TYR A 294 7.05 9.81 -20.70
N SER A 295 7.79 10.39 -21.65
CA SER A 295 8.00 9.85 -22.99
C SER A 295 9.09 8.78 -22.97
N ILE A 296 8.90 7.72 -23.77
CA ILE A 296 9.96 6.75 -24.11
C ILE A 296 10.90 7.39 -25.13
#